data_AF-A0A9P0A7J3-F1
#
_entry.id   AF-A0A9P0A7J3-F1
#
_cell.length_a   1.000
_cell.length_b   1.000
_cell.length_c   1.000
_cell.angle_alpha   90.00
_cell.angle_beta   90.00
_cell.angle_gamma   90.00
#
_symmetry.space_group_name_H-M   'P 1'
#
loop_
_entity.id
_entity.type
_entity.pdbx_description
1 polymer ?
#
loop_
_entity_poly.entity_id
_entity_poly.type
_entity_poly.pdbx_seq_one_letter_code
_entity_poly.pdbx_strand_id
1 'polypeptide(L)'
;MINTACSQCNNSVKLSNSSALPSKKSDINVRFVYAMRCIGKEEEAAKTFCGIKNLPSPPSFKRYTKVLTDSAKSVCQESMKEATEQAVQENDGNRDITASFDGTWQNRGHVSQNGVLTVISAGKVLDVAILSKYSRCSKRLEKQHLPNCCANYQGTSGGMETHGVTQLCQRSEELYNVRYKYYLGDGDSPAFSTVQSLKPYGDDCIMEKLACVGHVQKRMGTRLRKLKSDMGKRQLSDGKTLGGRGRLTLDAIKTIQTYYGLAIRRNTSSLVSMKRAVWAEYFHIASTDENPSHGMCPKADDKDCWCKYQKAVVNKEDYKHADHLHLPQAVMEKLGMKPGFNCVTIMKKIDKARIFKAEKAMQEIAKKCRLRISSAKRKLEDAFEEEEDPDKPSYGAGLH
;
A
#
# COMPACT_ATOMS: atom_id res chain seq x y z
N MET A 1 10.47 -50.59 17.08
CA MET A 1 11.68 -51.39 17.39
C MET A 1 11.25 -52.84 17.33
N ILE A 2 11.80 -53.60 16.39
CA ILE A 2 11.54 -55.03 16.26
C ILE A 2 12.83 -55.73 16.66
N ASN A 3 12.72 -56.65 17.61
CA ASN A 3 13.82 -57.55 17.95
C ASN A 3 13.63 -58.80 17.12
N THR A 4 14.46 -58.98 16.09
CA THR A 4 14.48 -60.21 15.29
C THR A 4 15.63 -61.07 15.77
N ALA A 5 15.35 -62.30 16.16
CA ALA A 5 16.37 -63.29 16.49
C ALA A 5 16.37 -64.39 15.42
N CYS A 6 17.55 -64.77 14.94
CA CYS A 6 17.70 -65.90 14.04
C CYS A 6 17.43 -67.19 14.83
N SER A 7 16.47 -68.00 14.39
CA SER A 7 16.10 -69.26 15.04
C SER A 7 17.20 -70.33 14.97
N GLN A 8 18.20 -70.17 14.09
CA GLN A 8 19.29 -71.15 13.95
C GLN A 8 20.58 -70.76 14.66
N CYS A 9 20.93 -69.47 14.72
CA CYS A 9 22.19 -69.03 15.33
C CYS A 9 22.00 -68.14 16.56
N ASN A 10 20.76 -67.93 17.03
CA ASN A 10 20.40 -67.07 18.18
C ASN A 10 20.90 -65.61 18.11
N ASN A 11 21.46 -65.18 16.99
CA ASN A 11 21.85 -63.79 16.80
C ASN A 11 20.61 -62.90 16.75
N SER A 12 20.54 -61.93 17.66
CA SER A 12 19.48 -60.93 17.71
C SER A 12 19.94 -59.62 17.09
N VAL A 13 19.16 -59.10 16.14
CA VAL A 13 19.35 -57.76 15.57
C VAL A 13 18.18 -56.88 16.01
N LYS A 14 18.51 -55.69 16.53
CA LYS A 14 17.53 -54.64 16.78
C LYS A 14 17.35 -53.83 15.52
N LEU A 15 16.19 -53.98 14.88
CA LEU A 15 15.84 -53.19 13.72
C LEU A 15 14.94 -52.02 14.15
N SER A 16 15.39 -50.80 13.83
CA SER A 16 14.58 -49.58 13.91
C SER A 16 14.49 -48.96 12.53
N ASN A 17 13.27 -48.71 12.08
CA ASN A 17 12.98 -48.11 10.78
C ASN A 17 12.91 -46.57 10.83
N SER A 18 13.02 -45.97 12.02
CA SER A 18 13.18 -44.52 12.16
C SER A 18 13.72 -44.15 13.55
N SER A 19 14.29 -42.94 13.67
CA SER A 19 14.68 -42.33 14.94
C SER A 19 13.45 -41.88 15.74
N ALA A 20 13.52 -42.01 17.07
CA ALA A 20 12.53 -41.40 17.94
C ALA A 20 12.76 -39.89 18.02
N LEU A 21 11.72 -39.10 17.78
CA LEU A 21 11.73 -37.65 17.98
C LEU A 21 11.64 -37.32 19.49
N PRO A 22 11.93 -36.07 19.91
CA PRO A 22 11.75 -35.62 21.30
C PRO A 22 10.35 -35.87 21.87
N SER A 23 9.34 -35.92 20.99
CA SER A 23 7.95 -36.29 21.33
C SER A 23 7.74 -37.79 21.63
N LYS A 24 8.82 -38.59 21.64
CA LYS A 24 8.83 -40.06 21.73
C LYS A 24 7.99 -40.73 20.64
N LYS A 25 7.80 -40.05 19.50
CA LYS A 25 7.13 -40.57 18.30
C LYS A 25 8.16 -40.94 17.25
N SER A 26 7.83 -41.95 16.45
CA SER A 26 8.62 -42.34 15.29
C SER A 26 8.58 -41.23 14.24
N ASP A 27 9.74 -40.75 13.78
CA ASP A 27 9.85 -39.68 12.78
C ASP A 27 9.06 -40.00 11.51
N ILE A 28 9.18 -41.23 11.01
CA ILE A 28 8.47 -41.68 9.81
C ILE A 28 6.95 -41.54 9.93
N ASN A 29 6.39 -41.77 11.12
CA ASN A 29 4.96 -41.66 11.35
C ASN A 29 4.50 -40.20 11.41
N VAL A 30 5.32 -39.31 11.99
CA VAL A 30 5.05 -37.86 11.99
C VAL A 30 5.08 -37.34 10.56
N ARG A 31 6.11 -37.69 9.79
CA ARG A 31 6.25 -37.28 8.38
C ARG A 31 5.13 -37.82 7.51
N PHE A 32 4.71 -39.07 7.74
CA PHE A 32 3.60 -39.66 7.00
C PHE A 32 2.29 -38.90 7.22
N VAL A 33 1.95 -38.59 8.48
CA VAL A 33 0.76 -37.78 8.80
C VAL A 33 0.89 -36.36 8.26
N TYR A 34 2.07 -35.74 8.35
CA TYR A 34 2.35 -34.43 7.79
C TYR A 34 2.13 -34.41 6.27
N ALA A 35 2.72 -35.37 5.55
CA ALA A 35 2.62 -35.48 4.10
C ALA A 35 1.16 -35.63 3.65
N MET A 36 0.37 -36.49 4.32
CA MET A 36 -1.06 -36.63 4.04
C MET A 36 -1.80 -35.31 4.22
N ARG A 37 -1.52 -34.54 5.29
CA ARG A 37 -2.15 -33.23 5.51
C ARG A 37 -1.75 -32.20 4.44
N CYS A 38 -0.49 -32.19 3.99
CA CYS A 38 -0.02 -31.30 2.94
C CYS A 38 -0.76 -31.48 1.60
N ILE A 39 -1.22 -32.71 1.31
CA ILE A 39 -2.01 -33.01 0.10
C ILE A 39 -3.53 -32.95 0.35
N GLY A 40 -3.97 -32.40 1.48
CA GLY A 40 -5.39 -32.29 1.83
C GLY A 40 -6.07 -33.63 2.11
N LYS A 41 -5.31 -34.65 2.52
CA LYS A 41 -5.80 -35.99 2.87
C LYS A 41 -5.68 -36.22 4.37
N GLU A 42 -6.62 -36.98 4.92
CA GLU A 42 -6.65 -37.33 6.34
C GLU A 42 -6.63 -38.85 6.54
N GLU A 43 -7.04 -39.31 7.73
CA GLU A 43 -6.84 -40.68 8.21
C GLU A 43 -7.42 -41.73 7.26
N GLU A 44 -8.60 -41.50 6.68
CA GLU A 44 -9.26 -42.48 5.79
C GLU A 44 -8.48 -42.68 4.50
N ALA A 45 -8.04 -41.60 3.86
CA ALA A 45 -7.20 -41.70 2.67
C ALA A 45 -5.84 -42.35 2.98
N ALA A 46 -5.31 -42.13 4.19
CA ALA A 46 -4.09 -42.79 4.64
C ALA A 46 -4.29 -44.30 4.88
N LYS A 47 -5.45 -44.72 5.40
CA LYS A 47 -5.82 -46.14 5.52
C LYS A 47 -5.88 -46.81 4.15
N THR A 48 -6.53 -46.17 3.18
CA THR A 48 -6.59 -46.65 1.80
C THR A 48 -5.19 -46.75 1.19
N PHE A 49 -4.35 -45.72 1.35
CA PHE A 49 -2.97 -45.73 0.85
C PHE A 49 -2.15 -46.90 1.43
N CYS A 50 -2.20 -47.09 2.75
CA CYS A 50 -1.51 -48.22 3.39
C CYS A 50 -2.05 -49.55 2.87
N GLY A 51 -3.37 -49.70 2.74
CA GLY A 51 -4.00 -50.91 2.21
C GLY A 51 -3.53 -51.26 0.78
N ILE A 52 -3.51 -50.27 -0.12
CA ILE A 52 -3.04 -50.46 -1.51
C ILE A 52 -1.56 -50.87 -1.56
N LYS A 53 -0.74 -50.32 -0.67
CA LYS A 53 0.70 -50.62 -0.59
C LYS A 53 1.01 -51.88 0.23
N ASN A 54 -0.01 -52.60 0.72
CA ASN A 54 0.14 -53.74 1.63
C ASN A 54 0.97 -53.40 2.88
N LEU A 55 0.76 -52.19 3.42
CA LEU A 55 1.38 -51.70 4.65
C LEU A 55 0.41 -51.85 5.83
N PRO A 56 0.92 -51.93 7.08
CA PRO A 56 0.07 -51.84 8.26
C PRO A 56 -0.77 -50.55 8.27
N SER A 57 -1.92 -50.60 8.95
CA SER A 57 -2.78 -49.42 9.13
C SER A 57 -1.98 -48.22 9.65
N PRO A 58 -2.29 -47.02 9.17
CA PRO A 58 -1.56 -45.83 9.55
C PRO A 58 -1.73 -45.54 11.05
N PRO A 59 -0.78 -44.81 11.65
CA PRO A 59 -0.91 -44.38 13.04
C PRO A 59 -2.13 -43.48 13.24
N SER A 60 -2.67 -43.43 14.47
CA SER A 60 -3.79 -42.54 14.81
C SER A 60 -3.47 -41.07 14.50
N PHE A 61 -4.16 -40.48 13.52
CA PHE A 61 -3.89 -39.13 13.04
C PHE A 61 -4.05 -38.09 14.14
N LYS A 62 -5.01 -38.27 15.06
CA LYS A 62 -5.25 -37.35 16.18
C LYS A 62 -4.01 -37.11 17.03
N ARG A 63 -3.26 -38.18 17.36
CA ARG A 63 -2.07 -38.09 18.21
C ARG A 63 -0.93 -37.35 17.53
N TYR A 64 -0.73 -37.59 16.24
CA TYR A 64 0.36 -36.99 15.46
C TYR A 64 0.01 -35.58 14.99
N THR A 65 -1.26 -35.31 14.69
CA THR A 65 -1.75 -33.95 14.41
C THR A 65 -1.50 -33.04 15.59
N LYS A 66 -1.70 -33.50 16.84
CA LYS A 66 -1.35 -32.72 18.02
C LYS A 66 0.13 -32.33 18.04
N VAL A 67 1.04 -33.29 17.80
CA VAL A 67 2.49 -33.01 17.74
C VAL A 67 2.81 -31.99 16.66
N LEU A 68 2.22 -32.14 15.46
CA LEU A 68 2.42 -31.19 14.36
C LEU A 68 1.89 -29.79 14.70
N THR A 69 0.71 -29.70 15.32
CA THR A 69 0.13 -28.42 15.76
C THR A 69 1.00 -27.75 16.81
N ASP A 70 1.50 -28.50 17.80
CA ASP A 70 2.34 -27.97 18.87
C ASP A 70 3.67 -27.44 18.29
N SER A 71 4.30 -28.20 17.38
CA SER A 71 5.51 -27.76 16.68
C SER A 71 5.26 -26.53 15.79
N ALA A 72 4.19 -26.53 14.99
CA ALA A 72 3.83 -25.41 14.14
C ALA A 72 3.54 -24.14 14.97
N LYS A 73 2.91 -24.29 16.14
CA LYS A 73 2.64 -23.18 17.06
C LYS A 73 3.94 -22.57 17.59
N SER A 74 4.91 -23.40 18.01
CA SER A 74 6.21 -22.93 18.49
C SER A 74 6.94 -22.11 17.41
N VAL A 75 7.05 -22.67 16.20
CA VAL A 75 7.71 -21.99 15.06
C VAL A 75 6.99 -20.70 14.70
N CYS A 76 5.65 -20.72 14.70
CA CYS A 76 4.85 -19.53 14.41
C CYS A 76 5.09 -18.42 15.46
N GLN A 77 5.18 -18.77 16.75
CA GLN A 77 5.44 -17.81 17.83
C GLN A 77 6.83 -17.18 17.71
N GLU A 78 7.86 -17.97 17.41
CA GLU A 78 9.21 -17.47 17.17
C GLU A 78 9.24 -16.55 15.94
N SER A 79 8.64 -16.98 14.83
CA SER A 79 8.57 -16.19 13.60
C SER A 79 7.83 -14.85 13.80
N MET A 80 6.76 -14.83 14.58
CA MET A 80 6.01 -13.61 14.91
C MET A 80 6.80 -12.64 15.80
N LYS A 81 7.60 -13.15 16.74
CA LYS A 81 8.52 -12.32 17.55
C LYS A 81 9.59 -11.67 16.67
N GLU A 82 10.21 -12.45 15.78
CA GLU A 82 11.20 -11.92 14.83
C GLU A 82 10.59 -10.89 13.88
N ALA A 83 9.38 -11.15 13.37
CA ALA A 83 8.65 -10.20 12.54
C ALA A 83 8.36 -8.88 13.27
N THR A 84 8.07 -8.96 14.57
CA THR A 84 7.81 -7.76 15.38
C THR A 84 9.07 -6.93 15.55
N GLU A 85 10.21 -7.54 15.88
CA GLU A 85 11.47 -6.80 15.99
C GLU A 85 11.91 -6.19 14.65
N GLN A 86 11.64 -6.85 13.52
CA GLN A 86 11.88 -6.26 12.20
C GLN A 86 10.97 -5.06 11.93
N ALA A 87 9.68 -5.13 12.31
CA ALA A 87 8.78 -3.99 12.19
C ALA A 87 9.23 -2.79 13.05
N VAL A 88 9.81 -3.06 14.24
CA VAL A 88 10.42 -2.01 15.09
C VAL A 88 11.66 -1.41 14.42
N GLN A 89 12.51 -2.23 13.81
CA GLN A 89 13.70 -1.76 13.08
C GLN A 89 13.32 -0.90 11.86
N GLU A 90 12.32 -1.31 11.08
CA GLU A 90 11.79 -0.52 9.96
C GLU A 90 11.10 0.78 10.42
N ASN A 91 10.74 0.87 11.69
CA ASN A 91 10.16 2.04 12.34
C ASN A 91 11.19 2.83 13.16
N ASP A 92 12.46 2.82 12.74
CA ASP A 92 13.57 3.56 13.35
C ASP A 92 13.77 3.23 14.85
N GLY A 93 13.49 1.99 15.25
CA GLY A 93 13.59 1.54 16.65
C GLY A 93 12.41 1.92 17.54
N ASN A 94 11.40 2.64 17.01
CA ASN A 94 10.23 3.03 17.77
C ASN A 94 9.24 1.86 17.90
N ARG A 95 8.84 1.56 19.15
CA ARG A 95 7.91 0.48 19.51
C ARG A 95 6.43 0.88 19.39
N ASP A 96 6.15 2.14 19.07
CA ASP A 96 4.84 2.61 18.61
C ASP A 96 4.74 2.44 17.10
N ILE A 97 4.26 1.27 16.68
CA ILE A 97 4.28 0.86 15.28
C ILE A 97 2.93 1.05 14.58
N THR A 98 3.01 1.12 13.25
CA THR A 98 1.83 1.06 12.40
C THR A 98 1.42 -0.39 12.18
N ALA A 99 0.14 -0.69 12.36
CA ALA A 99 -0.38 -2.05 12.27
C ALA A 99 -1.67 -2.11 11.44
N SER A 100 -1.73 -3.05 10.52
CA SER A 100 -2.93 -3.41 9.76
C SER A 100 -3.60 -4.61 10.39
N PHE A 101 -4.91 -4.56 10.56
CA PHE A 101 -5.70 -5.65 11.10
C PHE A 101 -6.57 -6.26 10.01
N ASP A 102 -6.52 -7.58 9.86
CA ASP A 102 -7.34 -8.30 8.89
C ASP A 102 -7.83 -9.63 9.45
N GLY A 103 -8.99 -10.05 8.99
CA GLY A 103 -9.70 -11.24 9.44
C GLY A 103 -10.04 -12.20 8.30
N THR A 104 -9.95 -13.49 8.59
CA THR A 104 -10.46 -14.53 7.70
C THR A 104 -11.41 -15.46 8.44
N TRP A 105 -12.40 -15.97 7.71
CA TRP A 105 -13.45 -16.82 8.25
C TRP A 105 -13.47 -18.15 7.50
N GLN A 106 -13.82 -19.23 8.23
CA GLN A 106 -13.94 -20.56 7.65
C GLN A 106 -14.89 -20.60 6.45
N ASN A 107 -16.02 -19.90 6.54
CA ASN A 107 -17.05 -19.86 5.50
C ASN A 107 -17.32 -18.40 5.10
N ARG A 108 -17.68 -18.18 3.83
CA ARG A 108 -18.17 -16.88 3.38
C ARG A 108 -19.52 -16.55 4.03
N GLY A 109 -19.76 -15.25 4.24
CA GLY A 109 -21.00 -14.72 4.83
C GLY A 109 -20.94 -14.59 6.36
N HIS A 110 -21.98 -14.00 6.94
CA HIS A 110 -22.00 -13.63 8.37
C HIS A 110 -22.29 -14.80 9.34
N VAL A 111 -22.15 -16.05 8.90
CA VAL A 111 -22.54 -17.27 9.65
C VAL A 111 -21.37 -18.18 10.04
N SER A 112 -20.11 -17.75 9.82
CA SER A 112 -18.95 -18.56 10.17
C SER A 112 -18.86 -18.86 11.68
N GLN A 113 -18.42 -20.08 12.01
CA GLN A 113 -18.20 -20.51 13.40
C GLN A 113 -16.78 -20.26 13.89
N ASN A 114 -15.83 -20.12 12.96
CA ASN A 114 -14.43 -19.92 13.25
C ASN A 114 -13.91 -18.70 12.48
N GLY A 115 -13.06 -17.91 13.12
CA GLY A 115 -12.39 -16.76 12.55
C GLY A 115 -10.94 -16.71 13.02
N VAL A 116 -10.05 -16.21 12.17
CA VAL A 116 -8.67 -15.91 12.52
C VAL A 116 -8.44 -14.44 12.21
N LEU A 117 -8.01 -13.71 13.22
CA LEU A 117 -7.63 -12.30 13.10
C LEU A 117 -6.12 -12.22 13.16
N THR A 118 -5.57 -11.36 12.32
CA THR A 118 -4.14 -11.16 12.17
C THR A 118 -3.83 -9.68 12.30
N VAL A 119 -2.72 -9.39 12.96
CA VAL A 119 -2.11 -8.06 12.92
C VAL A 119 -0.84 -8.15 12.07
N ILE A 120 -0.70 -7.20 11.14
CA ILE A 120 0.31 -7.18 10.10
C ILE A 120 1.03 -5.84 10.14
N SER A 121 2.36 -5.86 10.13
CA SER A 121 3.20 -4.67 9.93
C SER A 121 4.43 -5.07 9.12
N ALA A 122 5.04 -4.12 8.41
CA ALA A 122 6.23 -4.40 7.58
C ALA A 122 6.03 -5.58 6.59
N GLY A 123 4.80 -5.82 6.15
CA GLY A 123 4.45 -6.96 5.28
C GLY A 123 4.48 -8.34 5.96
N LYS A 124 4.58 -8.41 7.29
CA LYS A 124 4.67 -9.64 8.07
C LYS A 124 3.59 -9.71 9.15
N VAL A 125 3.19 -10.93 9.50
CA VAL A 125 2.24 -11.19 10.59
C VAL A 125 2.98 -11.07 11.92
N LEU A 126 2.50 -10.18 12.79
CA LEU A 126 3.08 -9.96 14.11
C LEU A 126 2.39 -10.80 15.20
N ASP A 127 1.09 -11.03 15.05
CA ASP A 127 0.31 -11.81 16.01
C ASP A 127 -1.02 -12.30 15.40
N VAL A 128 -1.60 -13.35 15.99
CA VAL A 128 -2.85 -13.96 15.53
C VAL A 128 -3.82 -14.28 16.69
N ALA A 129 -5.09 -13.95 16.51
CA ALA A 129 -6.17 -14.30 17.42
C ALA A 129 -7.11 -15.29 16.72
N ILE A 130 -7.16 -16.53 17.23
CA ILE A 130 -8.01 -17.59 16.71
C ILE A 130 -9.29 -17.63 17.56
N LEU A 131 -10.43 -17.39 16.93
CA LEU A 131 -11.74 -17.30 17.58
C LEU A 131 -12.68 -18.40 17.08
N SER A 132 -13.40 -19.01 18.02
CA SER A 132 -14.38 -20.05 17.74
C SER A 132 -15.63 -19.85 18.59
N LYS A 133 -16.79 -19.94 17.93
CA LYS A 133 -18.11 -20.12 18.58
C LYS A 133 -18.44 -21.59 18.78
N TYR A 134 -17.67 -22.49 18.17
CA TYR A 134 -18.02 -23.89 18.12
C TYR A 134 -17.69 -24.59 19.44
N SER A 135 -18.75 -24.96 20.16
CA SER A 135 -18.67 -25.71 21.41
C SER A 135 -18.96 -27.19 21.19
N ARG A 136 -18.06 -28.05 21.68
CA ARG A 136 -18.28 -29.51 21.83
C ARG A 136 -18.73 -29.89 23.25
N CYS A 137 -19.09 -28.92 24.09
CA CYS A 137 -19.52 -29.23 25.46
C CYS A 137 -20.87 -29.95 25.45
N SER A 138 -21.01 -30.92 26.36
CA SER A 138 -22.24 -31.69 26.56
C SER A 138 -23.44 -30.78 26.85
N LYS A 139 -23.19 -29.66 27.56
CA LYS A 139 -24.19 -28.65 27.94
C LYS A 139 -24.27 -27.44 26.99
N ARG A 140 -23.88 -27.58 25.72
CA ARG A 140 -23.86 -26.44 24.77
C ARG A 140 -25.20 -25.71 24.62
N LEU A 141 -26.32 -26.41 24.81
CA LEU A 141 -27.67 -25.85 24.71
C LEU A 141 -28.02 -24.94 25.91
N GLU A 142 -27.39 -25.18 27.06
CA GLU A 142 -27.54 -24.39 28.29
C GLU A 142 -26.57 -23.19 28.35
N LYS A 143 -25.78 -22.96 27.29
CA LYS A 143 -24.68 -21.97 27.22
C LYS A 143 -23.63 -22.10 28.34
N GLN A 144 -23.55 -23.26 28.99
CA GLN A 144 -22.53 -23.56 30.00
C GLN A 144 -21.30 -24.18 29.33
N HIS A 145 -20.18 -23.45 29.40
CA HIS A 145 -18.90 -23.91 28.88
C HIS A 145 -18.10 -24.63 29.96
N LEU A 146 -17.63 -25.84 29.66
CA LEU A 146 -16.69 -26.58 30.52
C LEU A 146 -15.27 -26.00 30.36
N PRO A 147 -14.35 -26.20 31.32
CA PRO A 147 -12.98 -25.71 31.24
C PRO A 147 -12.23 -26.13 29.96
N ASN A 148 -12.61 -27.27 29.37
CA ASN A 148 -12.01 -27.81 28.15
C ASN A 148 -12.77 -27.41 26.86
N CYS A 149 -13.61 -26.38 26.90
CA CYS A 149 -14.35 -25.92 25.73
C CYS A 149 -13.42 -25.31 24.69
N CYS A 150 -13.67 -25.62 23.41
CA CYS A 150 -12.95 -24.97 22.30
C CYS A 150 -13.53 -23.60 21.92
N ALA A 151 -14.75 -23.27 22.38
CA ALA A 151 -15.37 -21.98 22.10
C ALA A 151 -14.79 -20.92 23.03
N ASN A 152 -14.27 -19.85 22.45
CA ASN A 152 -13.64 -18.72 23.15
C ASN A 152 -14.25 -17.37 22.75
N TYR A 153 -15.33 -17.38 21.96
CA TYR A 153 -16.06 -16.16 21.58
C TYR A 153 -17.56 -16.42 21.53
N GLN A 154 -18.34 -15.42 21.97
CA GLN A 154 -19.80 -15.40 21.88
C GLN A 154 -20.22 -14.12 21.15
N GLY A 155 -21.08 -14.26 20.12
CA GLY A 155 -21.58 -13.13 19.35
C GLY A 155 -21.71 -13.42 17.86
N THR A 156 -21.84 -12.37 17.06
CA THR A 156 -21.94 -12.48 15.59
C THR A 156 -20.57 -12.78 14.98
N SER A 157 -20.56 -13.37 13.78
CA SER A 157 -19.31 -13.65 13.07
C SER A 157 -18.54 -12.37 12.72
N GLY A 158 -19.24 -11.27 12.45
CA GLY A 158 -18.62 -9.95 12.23
C GLY A 158 -17.99 -9.39 13.52
N GLY A 159 -18.62 -9.59 14.68
CA GLY A 159 -18.07 -9.14 15.96
C GLY A 159 -16.78 -9.85 16.38
N MET A 160 -16.45 -11.00 15.76
CA MET A 160 -15.14 -11.66 15.97
C MET A 160 -13.99 -10.75 15.56
N GLU A 161 -14.18 -9.92 14.54
CA GLU A 161 -13.14 -8.98 14.09
C GLU A 161 -12.80 -8.01 15.22
N THR A 162 -13.81 -7.32 15.75
CA THR A 162 -13.66 -6.40 16.87
C THR A 162 -13.06 -7.08 18.11
N HIS A 163 -13.54 -8.27 18.45
CA HIS A 163 -13.04 -9.02 19.62
C HIS A 163 -11.59 -9.46 19.43
N GLY A 164 -11.23 -9.95 18.25
CA GLY A 164 -9.88 -10.39 17.94
C GLY A 164 -8.89 -9.23 17.93
N VAL A 165 -9.23 -8.10 17.27
CA VAL A 165 -8.39 -6.89 17.30
C VAL A 165 -8.18 -6.41 18.74
N THR A 166 -9.23 -6.44 19.57
CA THR A 166 -9.12 -6.08 20.99
C THR A 166 -8.11 -6.99 21.72
N GLN A 167 -8.22 -8.31 21.56
CA GLN A 167 -7.28 -9.25 22.17
C GLN A 167 -5.83 -9.02 21.71
N LEU A 168 -5.64 -8.74 20.42
CA LEU A 168 -4.32 -8.49 19.83
C LEU A 168 -3.68 -7.23 20.44
N CYS A 169 -4.44 -6.13 20.54
CA CYS A 169 -3.93 -4.90 21.13
C CYS A 169 -3.65 -5.03 22.64
N GLN A 170 -4.51 -5.70 23.39
CA GLN A 170 -4.36 -5.80 24.86
C GLN A 170 -3.11 -6.57 25.30
N ARG A 171 -2.62 -7.51 24.48
CA ARG A 171 -1.47 -8.37 24.83
C ARG A 171 -0.17 -8.00 24.12
N SER A 172 -0.19 -7.00 23.24
CA SER A 172 0.98 -6.69 22.40
C SER A 172 2.17 -6.19 23.21
N GLU A 173 1.93 -5.38 24.25
CA GLU A 173 2.99 -4.88 25.12
C GLU A 173 3.62 -6.02 25.92
N GLU A 174 2.79 -6.90 26.51
CA GLU A 174 3.27 -8.04 27.29
C GLU A 174 4.05 -9.05 26.44
N LEU A 175 3.52 -9.41 25.27
CA LEU A 175 4.10 -10.49 24.46
C LEU A 175 5.25 -10.04 23.57
N TYR A 176 5.21 -8.81 23.08
CA TYR A 176 6.10 -8.33 22.02
C TYR A 176 6.73 -6.96 22.32
N ASN A 177 6.39 -6.33 23.45
CA ASN A 177 6.89 -5.01 23.83
C ASN A 177 6.67 -3.98 22.71
N VAL A 178 5.46 -3.95 22.13
CA VAL A 178 5.05 -2.96 21.12
C VAL A 178 3.63 -2.48 21.37
N ARG A 179 3.35 -1.26 20.92
CA ARG A 179 2.01 -0.66 20.91
C ARG A 179 1.61 -0.39 19.46
N TYR A 180 0.43 -0.86 19.08
CA TYR A 180 -0.16 -0.58 17.78
C TYR A 180 -0.78 0.82 17.75
N LYS A 181 0.05 1.86 17.83
CA LYS A 181 -0.40 3.25 17.89
C LYS A 181 -1.12 3.68 16.62
N TYR A 182 -0.59 3.33 15.45
CA TYR A 182 -1.20 3.73 14.19
C TYR A 182 -2.00 2.58 13.57
N TYR A 183 -3.32 2.74 13.53
CA TYR A 183 -4.26 1.72 13.09
C TYR A 183 -4.55 1.84 11.59
N LEU A 184 -4.27 0.78 10.84
CA LEU A 184 -4.76 0.58 9.48
C LEU A 184 -5.84 -0.51 9.50
N GLY A 185 -7.01 -0.21 8.94
CA GLY A 185 -8.05 -1.21 8.79
C GLY A 185 -9.16 -0.71 7.90
N ASP A 186 -10.13 -1.57 7.64
CA ASP A 186 -11.22 -1.22 6.74
C ASP A 186 -12.12 -0.12 7.33
N GLY A 187 -12.70 0.70 6.45
CA GLY A 187 -13.51 1.85 6.82
C GLY A 187 -14.82 1.47 7.51
N ASP A 188 -15.34 0.28 7.19
CA ASP A 188 -16.69 -0.16 7.56
C ASP A 188 -16.72 -1.02 8.84
N SER A 189 -15.56 -1.26 9.46
CA SER A 189 -15.43 -2.06 10.67
C SER A 189 -15.57 -1.21 11.95
N PRO A 190 -16.39 -1.63 12.93
CA PRO A 190 -16.46 -0.98 14.24
C PRO A 190 -15.24 -1.27 15.13
N ALA A 191 -14.31 -2.13 14.69
CA ALA A 191 -13.15 -2.54 15.48
C ALA A 191 -12.32 -1.36 15.99
N PHE A 192 -12.02 -0.38 15.13
CA PHE A 192 -11.25 0.80 15.55
C PHE A 192 -11.94 1.57 16.67
N SER A 193 -13.24 1.87 16.53
CA SER A 193 -13.98 2.62 17.56
C SER A 193 -14.01 1.88 18.89
N THR A 194 -14.17 0.55 18.87
CA THR A 194 -14.16 -0.25 20.10
C THR A 194 -12.79 -0.23 20.76
N VAL A 195 -11.72 -0.49 20.01
CA VAL A 195 -10.36 -0.52 20.56
C VAL A 195 -9.96 0.87 21.09
N GLN A 196 -10.32 1.93 20.38
CA GLN A 196 -10.11 3.30 20.82
C GLN A 196 -10.79 3.59 22.16
N SER A 197 -12.03 3.09 22.36
CA SER A 197 -12.76 3.28 23.61
C SER A 197 -12.16 2.48 24.78
N LEU A 198 -11.53 1.35 24.48
CA LEU A 198 -10.90 0.48 25.48
C LEU A 198 -9.55 0.99 25.96
N LYS A 199 -8.90 1.88 25.21
CA LYS A 199 -7.59 2.47 25.53
C LYS A 199 -6.58 1.41 26.00
N PRO A 200 -6.25 0.41 25.15
CA PRO A 200 -5.43 -0.73 25.55
C PRO A 200 -4.04 -0.35 26.08
N TYR A 201 -3.56 0.86 25.75
CA TYR A 201 -2.24 1.37 26.12
C TYR A 201 -2.32 2.54 27.13
N GLY A 202 -3.45 2.70 27.82
CA GLY A 202 -3.70 3.79 28.76
C GLY A 202 -4.06 5.13 28.12
N ASP A 203 -4.27 6.14 28.96
CA ASP A 203 -4.69 7.49 28.54
C ASP A 203 -3.59 8.26 27.79
N ASP A 204 -2.32 7.93 28.05
CA ASP A 204 -1.15 8.61 27.48
C ASP A 204 -0.86 8.19 26.02
N CYS A 205 -1.42 7.05 25.57
CA CYS A 205 -1.19 6.52 24.23
C CYS A 205 -2.50 6.39 23.44
N ILE A 206 -2.90 7.51 22.82
CA ILE A 206 -4.07 7.57 21.94
C ILE A 206 -3.73 6.93 20.58
N MET A 207 -4.53 5.94 20.18
CA MET A 207 -4.42 5.34 18.84
C MET A 207 -4.87 6.31 17.74
N GLU A 208 -4.20 6.25 16.60
CA GLU A 208 -4.45 7.11 15.44
C GLU A 208 -4.92 6.26 14.25
N LYS A 209 -6.11 6.55 13.71
CA LYS A 209 -6.62 5.86 12.50
C LYS A 209 -5.94 6.43 11.25
N LEU A 210 -5.14 5.60 10.59
CA LEU A 210 -4.60 5.90 9.27
C LEU A 210 -5.54 5.41 8.17
N ALA A 211 -5.36 5.94 6.96
CA ALA A 211 -6.09 5.52 5.78
C ALA A 211 -5.12 5.13 4.67
N CYS A 212 -5.33 3.96 4.07
CA CYS A 212 -4.52 3.54 2.93
C CYS A 212 -4.87 4.36 1.68
N VAL A 213 -3.90 4.47 0.76
CA VAL A 213 -4.08 5.20 -0.51
C VAL A 213 -5.26 4.66 -1.31
N GLY A 214 -5.48 3.34 -1.27
CA GLY A 214 -6.63 2.70 -1.92
C GLY A 214 -7.97 3.18 -1.34
N HIS A 215 -8.08 3.33 -0.02
CA HIS A 215 -9.28 3.84 0.63
C HIS A 215 -9.50 5.33 0.29
N VAL A 216 -8.43 6.14 0.31
CA VAL A 216 -8.48 7.57 -0.08
C VAL A 216 -8.94 7.72 -1.54
N GLN A 217 -8.43 6.90 -2.46
CA GLN A 217 -8.84 6.82 -3.85
C GLN A 217 -10.32 6.42 -4.01
N LYS A 218 -10.79 5.41 -3.27
CA LYS A 218 -12.21 4.99 -3.27
C LYS A 218 -13.11 6.13 -2.80
N ARG A 219 -12.75 6.80 -1.69
CA ARG A 219 -13.50 7.91 -1.10
C ARG A 219 -13.70 9.06 -2.09
N MET A 220 -12.67 9.40 -2.88
CA MET A 220 -12.77 10.43 -3.93
C MET A 220 -13.90 10.10 -4.92
N GLY A 221 -13.91 8.89 -5.50
CA GLY A 221 -14.95 8.55 -6.47
C GLY A 221 -16.32 8.36 -5.86
N THR A 222 -16.43 7.86 -4.62
CA THR A 222 -17.72 7.81 -3.91
C THR A 222 -18.32 9.21 -3.77
N ARG A 223 -17.50 10.20 -3.37
CA ARG A 223 -17.93 11.61 -3.28
C ARG A 223 -18.34 12.19 -4.63
N LEU A 224 -17.58 11.92 -5.70
CA LEU A 224 -17.92 12.39 -7.05
C LEU A 224 -19.20 11.75 -7.59
N ARG A 225 -19.40 10.43 -7.38
CA ARG A 225 -20.64 9.74 -7.78
C ARG A 225 -21.84 10.27 -7.01
N LYS A 226 -21.68 10.51 -5.69
CA LYS A 226 -22.72 11.12 -4.86
C LYS A 226 -23.06 12.53 -5.35
N LEU A 227 -22.07 13.39 -5.57
CA LEU A 227 -22.29 14.74 -6.11
C LEU A 227 -23.03 14.71 -7.46
N LYS A 228 -22.63 13.80 -8.36
CA LYS A 228 -23.31 13.59 -9.64
C LYS A 228 -24.77 13.16 -9.46
N SER A 229 -25.04 12.26 -8.53
CA SER A 229 -26.39 11.80 -8.19
C SER A 229 -27.23 12.94 -7.61
N ASP A 230 -26.72 13.64 -6.61
CA ASP A 230 -27.39 14.74 -5.91
C ASP A 230 -27.71 15.92 -6.85
N MET A 231 -26.87 16.15 -7.85
CA MET A 231 -27.10 17.17 -8.88
C MET A 231 -28.17 16.79 -9.90
N GLY A 232 -28.35 15.50 -10.17
CA GLY A 232 -29.35 15.00 -11.12
C GLY A 232 -29.32 15.75 -12.47
N LYS A 233 -30.46 16.36 -12.82
CA LYS A 233 -30.65 17.14 -14.05
C LYS A 233 -30.47 18.66 -13.87
N ARG A 234 -30.00 19.12 -12.70
CA ARG A 234 -29.77 20.56 -12.47
C ARG A 234 -28.70 21.07 -13.43
N GLN A 235 -28.98 22.20 -14.05
CA GLN A 235 -28.05 22.87 -14.95
C GLN A 235 -26.99 23.64 -14.16
N LEU A 236 -25.79 23.69 -14.73
CA LEU A 236 -24.68 24.53 -14.25
C LEU A 236 -24.76 25.91 -14.93
N SER A 237 -23.79 26.77 -14.65
CA SER A 237 -23.67 28.12 -15.24
C SER A 237 -23.65 28.12 -16.78
N ASP A 238 -23.24 27.01 -17.40
CA ASP A 238 -23.21 26.85 -18.86
C ASP A 238 -24.49 26.22 -19.45
N GLY A 239 -25.57 26.15 -18.68
CA GLY A 239 -26.87 25.61 -19.12
C GLY A 239 -26.90 24.09 -19.31
N LYS A 240 -25.82 23.37 -18.97
CA LYS A 240 -25.70 21.91 -19.12
C LYS A 240 -25.65 21.21 -17.76
N THR A 241 -26.02 19.93 -17.70
CA THR A 241 -26.00 19.14 -16.45
C THR A 241 -24.58 18.70 -16.06
N LEU A 242 -24.35 18.33 -14.79
CA LEU A 242 -23.01 17.93 -14.32
C LEU A 242 -22.41 16.73 -15.09
N GLY A 243 -23.27 15.82 -15.55
CA GLY A 243 -22.89 14.67 -16.36
C GLY A 243 -23.10 14.88 -17.86
N GLY A 244 -22.85 13.84 -18.66
CA GLY A 244 -23.00 13.88 -20.12
C GLY A 244 -21.67 13.77 -20.86
N ARG A 245 -21.73 13.74 -22.20
CA ARG A 245 -20.55 13.64 -23.08
C ARG A 245 -19.60 14.81 -22.81
N GLY A 246 -18.32 14.53 -22.60
CA GLY A 246 -17.29 15.53 -22.27
C GLY A 246 -17.43 16.15 -20.88
N ARG A 247 -18.18 15.54 -19.95
CA ARG A 247 -18.36 16.02 -18.57
C ARG A 247 -18.09 14.91 -17.55
N LEU A 248 -18.62 15.04 -16.33
CA LEU A 248 -18.39 14.08 -15.24
C LEU A 248 -19.16 12.76 -15.46
N THR A 249 -18.66 11.91 -16.33
CA THR A 249 -19.15 10.54 -16.57
C THR A 249 -18.61 9.55 -15.52
N LEU A 250 -19.13 8.31 -15.49
CA LEU A 250 -18.59 7.27 -14.60
C LEU A 250 -17.13 6.94 -14.94
N ASP A 251 -16.78 6.94 -16.23
CA ASP A 251 -15.41 6.72 -16.69
C ASP A 251 -14.48 7.88 -16.35
N ALA A 252 -14.97 9.12 -16.47
CA ALA A 252 -14.24 10.30 -15.98
C ALA A 252 -13.95 10.17 -14.48
N ILE A 253 -14.95 9.79 -13.67
CA ILE A 253 -14.76 9.57 -12.23
C ILE A 253 -13.73 8.47 -11.97
N LYS A 254 -13.82 7.32 -12.66
CA LYS A 254 -12.85 6.22 -12.51
C LYS A 254 -11.42 6.66 -12.87
N THR A 255 -11.29 7.48 -13.91
CA THR A 255 -10.00 8.02 -14.36
C THR A 255 -9.44 9.00 -13.34
N ILE A 256 -10.23 9.95 -12.84
CA ILE A 256 -9.86 10.88 -11.76
C ILE A 256 -9.41 10.12 -10.50
N GLN A 257 -10.15 9.08 -10.12
CA GLN A 257 -9.75 8.22 -9.00
C GLN A 257 -8.38 7.58 -9.24
N THR A 258 -8.16 7.06 -10.45
CA THR A 258 -6.91 6.38 -10.80
C THR A 258 -5.74 7.35 -10.77
N TYR A 259 -5.89 8.53 -11.38
CA TYR A 259 -4.90 9.60 -11.35
C TYR A 259 -4.59 9.97 -9.91
N TYR A 260 -5.60 10.33 -9.11
CA TYR A 260 -5.39 10.73 -7.72
C TYR A 260 -4.61 9.69 -6.89
N GLY A 261 -4.90 8.41 -7.11
CA GLY A 261 -4.14 7.32 -6.48
C GLY A 261 -2.71 7.18 -7.02
N LEU A 262 -2.45 7.43 -8.30
CA LEU A 262 -1.12 7.41 -8.91
C LEU A 262 -0.27 8.59 -8.45
N ALA A 263 -0.83 9.81 -8.37
CA ALA A 263 -0.13 10.97 -7.82
C ALA A 263 0.41 10.69 -6.41
N ILE A 264 -0.38 10.02 -5.56
CA ILE A 264 0.05 9.66 -4.21
C ILE A 264 1.13 8.57 -4.24
N ARG A 265 0.89 7.46 -4.95
CA ARG A 265 1.82 6.30 -4.96
C ARG A 265 3.18 6.61 -5.58
N ARG A 266 3.23 7.49 -6.59
CA ARG A 266 4.50 7.88 -7.25
C ARG A 266 5.32 8.88 -6.45
N ASN A 267 4.78 9.44 -5.37
CA ASN A 267 5.41 10.52 -4.60
C ASN A 267 5.43 10.23 -3.09
N THR A 268 5.51 8.96 -2.69
CA THR A 268 5.49 8.55 -1.27
C THR A 268 6.66 9.09 -0.45
N SER A 269 7.80 9.37 -1.09
CA SER A 269 9.01 9.89 -0.45
C SER A 269 9.00 11.39 -0.16
N SER A 270 8.02 12.15 -0.69
CA SER A 270 7.97 13.60 -0.52
C SER A 270 6.54 14.13 -0.50
N LEU A 271 6.12 14.64 0.66
CA LEU A 271 4.82 15.28 0.83
C LEU A 271 4.64 16.48 -0.10
N VAL A 272 5.72 17.23 -0.37
CA VAL A 272 5.69 18.39 -1.27
C VAL A 272 5.45 17.94 -2.71
N SER A 273 6.19 16.94 -3.17
CA SER A 273 6.03 16.37 -4.52
C SER A 273 4.65 15.74 -4.68
N MET A 274 4.16 15.04 -3.66
CA MET A 274 2.82 14.44 -3.64
C MET A 274 1.73 15.50 -3.78
N LYS A 275 1.78 16.57 -2.95
CA LYS A 275 0.84 17.68 -3.05
C LYS A 275 0.87 18.30 -4.45
N ARG A 276 2.07 18.56 -4.99
CA ARG A 276 2.24 19.09 -6.34
C ARG A 276 1.64 18.17 -7.39
N ALA A 277 1.87 16.86 -7.33
CA ALA A 277 1.35 15.90 -8.29
C ALA A 277 -0.19 15.83 -8.26
N VAL A 278 -0.80 15.83 -7.06
CA VAL A 278 -2.26 15.89 -6.90
C VAL A 278 -2.84 17.16 -7.53
N TRP A 279 -2.20 18.32 -7.32
CA TRP A 279 -2.65 19.57 -7.95
C TRP A 279 -2.41 19.60 -9.46
N ALA A 280 -1.31 19.01 -9.93
CA ALA A 280 -1.03 18.89 -11.35
C ALA A 280 -2.16 18.15 -12.09
N GLU A 281 -2.73 17.10 -11.49
CA GLU A 281 -3.88 16.40 -12.05
C GLU A 281 -5.13 17.28 -12.12
N TYR A 282 -5.39 18.06 -11.07
CA TYR A 282 -6.50 19.01 -11.06
C TYR A 282 -6.38 20.04 -12.19
N PHE A 283 -5.22 20.70 -12.31
CA PHE A 283 -4.99 21.69 -13.37
C PHE A 283 -4.95 21.07 -14.76
N HIS A 284 -4.42 19.85 -14.89
CA HIS A 284 -4.48 19.08 -16.13
C HIS A 284 -5.92 18.87 -16.57
N ILE A 285 -6.80 18.35 -15.69
CA ILE A 285 -8.21 18.10 -16.03
C ILE A 285 -8.99 19.40 -16.28
N ALA A 286 -8.62 20.51 -15.63
CA ALA A 286 -9.25 21.81 -15.84
C ALA A 286 -8.77 22.56 -17.10
N SER A 287 -7.74 22.04 -17.78
CA SER A 287 -7.08 22.71 -18.90
C SER A 287 -7.97 22.75 -20.15
N THR A 288 -7.88 23.84 -20.92
CA THR A 288 -8.55 23.99 -22.22
C THR A 288 -7.56 24.45 -23.29
N ASP A 289 -7.99 24.43 -24.56
CA ASP A 289 -7.16 24.93 -25.67
C ASP A 289 -6.90 26.44 -25.53
N GLU A 290 -7.87 27.21 -25.04
CA GLU A 290 -7.75 28.67 -24.82
C GLU A 290 -6.91 29.02 -23.59
N ASN A 291 -6.94 28.18 -22.55
CA ASN A 291 -6.21 28.39 -21.30
C ASN A 291 -5.47 27.12 -20.85
N PRO A 292 -4.36 26.76 -21.53
CA PRO A 292 -3.62 25.53 -21.25
C PRO A 292 -2.92 25.60 -19.89
N SER A 293 -3.30 24.70 -18.98
CA SER A 293 -2.88 24.68 -17.57
C SER A 293 -1.97 23.49 -17.23
N HIS A 294 -0.99 23.19 -18.08
CA HIS A 294 -0.07 22.04 -17.91
C HIS A 294 1.23 22.36 -17.17
N GLY A 295 1.38 23.57 -16.59
CA GLY A 295 2.64 24.02 -15.98
C GLY A 295 3.12 23.22 -14.76
N MET A 296 2.24 22.42 -14.16
CA MET A 296 2.55 21.55 -13.01
C MET A 296 2.74 20.09 -13.39
N CYS A 297 2.39 19.72 -14.62
CA CYS A 297 2.63 18.40 -15.14
C CYS A 297 4.14 18.10 -15.18
N PRO A 298 4.53 16.82 -15.16
CA PRO A 298 5.90 16.44 -15.48
C PRO A 298 6.31 16.99 -16.84
N LYS A 299 7.58 17.35 -16.97
CA LYS A 299 8.12 17.84 -18.24
C LYS A 299 8.22 16.69 -19.24
N ALA A 300 8.29 17.00 -20.53
CA ALA A 300 8.31 15.98 -21.58
C ALA A 300 9.53 15.04 -21.50
N ASP A 301 10.67 15.56 -21.02
CA ASP A 301 11.92 14.85 -20.82
C ASP A 301 11.95 13.96 -19.57
N ASP A 302 10.96 14.10 -18.68
CA ASP A 302 10.83 13.22 -17.53
C ASP A 302 10.46 11.81 -18.00
N LYS A 303 11.23 10.80 -17.57
CA LYS A 303 10.98 9.38 -17.90
C LYS A 303 9.54 8.93 -17.61
N ASP A 304 8.95 9.47 -16.55
CA ASP A 304 7.58 9.16 -16.11
C ASP A 304 6.56 10.21 -16.55
N CYS A 305 6.87 11.00 -17.58
CA CYS A 305 5.95 11.99 -18.12
C CYS A 305 4.70 11.32 -18.68
N TRP A 306 3.58 11.59 -18.02
CA TRP A 306 2.25 11.15 -18.43
C TRP A 306 1.48 12.23 -19.19
N CYS A 307 1.96 13.49 -19.18
CA CYS A 307 1.25 14.60 -19.80
C CYS A 307 1.48 14.64 -21.31
N LYS A 308 0.45 14.26 -22.07
CA LYS A 308 0.48 14.27 -23.53
C LYS A 308 0.67 15.66 -24.13
N TYR A 309 0.12 16.70 -23.50
CA TYR A 309 0.32 18.09 -23.94
C TYR A 309 1.80 18.47 -23.88
N GLN A 310 2.49 18.19 -22.77
CA GLN A 310 3.92 18.51 -22.64
C GLN A 310 4.75 17.79 -23.70
N LYS A 311 4.42 16.52 -24.00
CA LYS A 311 5.07 15.77 -25.10
C LYS A 311 4.80 16.39 -26.47
N ALA A 312 3.54 16.74 -26.75
CA ALA A 312 3.16 17.37 -28.00
C ALA A 312 3.86 18.72 -28.22
N VAL A 313 4.00 19.55 -27.18
CA VAL A 313 4.74 20.82 -27.23
C VAL A 313 6.20 20.60 -27.63
N VAL A 314 6.88 19.59 -27.07
CA VAL A 314 8.28 19.31 -27.39
C VAL A 314 8.44 18.67 -28.77
N ASN A 315 7.53 17.75 -29.13
CA ASN A 315 7.53 17.07 -30.43
C ASN A 315 6.99 17.93 -31.57
N LYS A 316 6.41 19.11 -31.26
CA LYS A 316 5.69 19.98 -32.20
C LYS A 316 4.51 19.27 -32.88
N GLU A 317 3.79 18.45 -32.12
CA GLU A 317 2.57 17.77 -32.54
C GLU A 317 1.34 18.60 -32.17
N ASP A 318 0.28 18.50 -32.97
CA ASP A 318 -1.02 19.10 -32.62
C ASP A 318 -1.65 18.37 -31.43
N TYR A 319 -2.20 19.16 -30.49
CA TYR A 319 -2.88 18.64 -29.31
C TYR A 319 -4.22 19.34 -29.12
N LYS A 320 -5.29 18.56 -28.98
CA LYS A 320 -6.64 19.08 -28.68
C LYS A 320 -7.11 18.55 -27.33
N HIS A 321 -7.53 19.46 -26.44
CA HIS A 321 -8.01 19.06 -25.12
C HIS A 321 -9.28 18.21 -25.18
N ALA A 322 -10.11 18.38 -26.23
CA ALA A 322 -11.32 17.61 -26.46
C ALA A 322 -11.10 16.09 -26.65
N ASP A 323 -9.90 15.67 -27.08
CA ASP A 323 -9.58 14.26 -27.37
C ASP A 323 -9.17 13.47 -26.11
N HIS A 324 -9.10 14.16 -24.96
CA HIS A 324 -8.63 13.62 -23.69
C HIS A 324 -9.56 14.02 -22.55
N LEU A 325 -9.31 13.49 -21.35
CA LEU A 325 -10.12 13.82 -20.19
C LEU A 325 -9.84 15.25 -19.71
N HIS A 326 -10.64 16.18 -20.20
CA HIS A 326 -10.72 17.55 -19.72
C HIS A 326 -12.18 17.87 -19.38
N LEU A 327 -12.39 18.58 -18.27
CA LEU A 327 -13.72 18.93 -17.79
C LEU A 327 -13.96 20.43 -17.94
N PRO A 328 -15.15 20.85 -18.43
CA PRO A 328 -15.47 22.26 -18.55
C PRO A 328 -15.38 23.01 -17.22
N GLN A 329 -15.04 24.30 -17.28
CA GLN A 329 -14.91 25.17 -16.11
C GLN A 329 -16.12 25.09 -15.17
N ALA A 330 -17.35 25.10 -15.70
CA ALA A 330 -18.58 24.98 -14.92
C ALA A 330 -18.64 23.66 -14.10
N VAL A 331 -18.14 22.55 -14.65
CA VAL A 331 -18.01 21.28 -13.92
C VAL A 331 -16.98 21.42 -12.81
N MET A 332 -15.79 21.94 -13.13
CA MET A 332 -14.69 22.11 -12.19
C MET A 332 -15.06 23.01 -11.00
N GLU A 333 -15.80 24.09 -11.24
CA GLU A 333 -16.35 24.96 -10.21
C GLU A 333 -17.32 24.20 -9.31
N LYS A 334 -18.19 23.37 -9.89
CA LYS A 334 -19.17 22.59 -9.12
C LYS A 334 -18.54 21.48 -8.30
N LEU A 335 -17.41 20.92 -8.73
CA LEU A 335 -16.63 19.98 -7.93
C LEU A 335 -16.15 20.60 -6.61
N GLY A 336 -16.13 21.94 -6.50
CA GLY A 336 -15.80 22.64 -5.27
C GLY A 336 -14.36 22.39 -4.80
N MET A 337 -13.51 21.87 -5.68
CA MET A 337 -12.08 21.63 -5.44
C MET A 337 -11.33 22.96 -5.48
N LYS A 338 -11.61 23.86 -4.54
CA LYS A 338 -10.85 25.09 -4.40
C LYS A 338 -9.53 24.76 -3.70
N PRO A 339 -8.37 25.13 -4.25
CA PRO A 339 -7.13 25.05 -3.51
C PRO A 339 -7.26 25.87 -2.24
N GLY A 340 -7.11 25.21 -1.09
CA GLY A 340 -7.09 25.89 0.20
C GLY A 340 -5.97 26.94 0.24
N PHE A 341 -6.06 27.92 1.13
CA PHE A 341 -5.12 29.04 1.23
C PHE A 341 -3.64 28.59 1.19
N ASN A 342 -3.31 27.52 1.90
CA ASN A 342 -1.96 26.94 1.94
C ASN A 342 -1.53 26.37 0.59
N CYS A 343 -2.44 25.74 -0.16
CA CYS A 343 -2.15 25.32 -1.52
C CYS A 343 -1.86 26.54 -2.39
N VAL A 344 -2.77 27.51 -2.46
CA VAL A 344 -2.58 28.71 -3.29
C VAL A 344 -1.26 29.41 -2.96
N THR A 345 -0.90 29.49 -1.69
CA THR A 345 0.35 30.11 -1.22
C THR A 345 1.58 29.32 -1.66
N ILE A 346 1.59 28.00 -1.48
CA ILE A 346 2.70 27.14 -1.95
C ILE A 346 2.83 27.24 -3.48
N MET A 347 1.70 27.26 -4.19
CA MET A 347 1.66 27.31 -5.65
C MET A 347 2.19 28.63 -6.17
N LYS A 348 1.80 29.76 -5.55
CA LYS A 348 2.39 31.07 -5.83
C LYS A 348 3.89 31.11 -5.57
N LYS A 349 4.38 30.45 -4.51
CA LYS A 349 5.83 30.37 -4.21
C LYS A 349 6.58 29.55 -5.27
N ILE A 350 6.04 28.39 -5.65
CA ILE A 350 6.63 27.52 -6.68
C ILE A 350 6.65 28.25 -8.03
N ASP A 351 5.55 28.91 -8.40
CA ASP A 351 5.46 29.62 -9.67
C ASP A 351 6.38 30.85 -9.72
N LYS A 352 6.46 31.63 -8.64
CA LYS A 352 7.47 32.69 -8.51
C LYS A 352 8.90 32.17 -8.67
N ALA A 353 9.23 31.04 -8.04
CA ALA A 353 10.54 30.42 -8.18
C ALA A 353 10.81 29.91 -9.61
N ARG A 354 9.78 29.41 -10.29
CA ARG A 354 9.86 29.00 -11.70
C ARG A 354 10.13 30.20 -12.62
N ILE A 355 9.37 31.29 -12.46
CA ILE A 355 9.53 32.54 -13.22
C ILE A 355 10.93 33.11 -13.00
N PHE A 356 11.35 33.24 -11.74
CA PHE A 356 12.68 33.75 -11.39
C PHE A 356 13.81 32.94 -12.04
N LYS A 357 13.72 31.61 -12.03
CA LYS A 357 14.71 30.74 -12.70
C LYS A 357 14.72 30.94 -14.22
N ALA A 358 13.55 31.09 -14.84
CA ALA A 358 13.45 31.33 -16.27
C ALA A 358 14.03 32.71 -16.66
N GLU A 359 13.70 33.76 -15.92
CA GLU A 359 14.26 35.11 -16.12
C GLU A 359 15.77 35.12 -15.98
N LYS A 360 16.31 34.46 -14.94
CA LYS A 360 17.76 34.34 -14.75
C LYS A 360 18.44 33.60 -15.91
N ALA A 361 17.83 32.52 -16.41
CA ALA A 361 18.36 31.80 -17.57
C ALA A 361 18.36 32.68 -18.84
N MET A 362 17.31 33.47 -19.07
CA MET A 362 17.26 34.42 -20.18
C MET A 362 18.33 35.51 -20.05
N GLN A 363 18.55 36.04 -18.84
CA GLN A 363 19.60 37.04 -18.60
C GLN A 363 21.00 36.49 -18.88
N GLU A 364 21.29 35.25 -18.49
CA GLU A 364 22.55 34.58 -18.79
C GLU A 364 22.77 34.36 -20.29
N ILE A 365 21.73 33.94 -21.01
CA ILE A 365 21.78 33.83 -22.48
C ILE A 365 22.05 35.18 -23.11
N ALA A 366 21.32 36.24 -22.70
CA ALA A 366 21.52 37.58 -23.21
C ALA A 366 22.93 38.12 -22.91
N LYS A 367 23.49 37.81 -21.73
CA LYS A 367 24.88 38.15 -21.37
C LYS A 367 25.88 37.46 -22.30
N LYS A 368 25.72 36.16 -22.56
CA LYS A 368 26.57 35.41 -23.50
C LYS A 368 26.49 35.94 -24.93
N CYS A 369 25.30 36.28 -25.41
CA CYS A 369 25.13 36.89 -26.73
C CYS A 369 25.85 38.25 -26.82
N ARG A 370 25.72 39.11 -25.80
CA ARG A 370 26.44 40.40 -25.75
C ARG A 370 27.96 40.24 -25.78
N LEU A 371 28.49 39.31 -25.00
CA LEU A 371 29.93 39.01 -24.99
C LEU A 371 30.42 38.50 -26.35
N ARG A 372 29.63 37.65 -27.03
CA ARG A 372 29.95 37.17 -28.39
C ARG A 372 29.97 38.31 -29.39
N ILE A 373 28.99 39.22 -29.36
CA ILE A 373 28.93 40.38 -30.24
C ILE A 373 30.13 41.30 -30.00
N SER A 374 30.45 41.60 -28.73
CA SER A 374 31.60 42.45 -28.39
C SER A 374 32.93 41.83 -28.81
N SER A 375 33.11 40.52 -28.62
CA SER A 375 34.30 39.82 -29.10
C SER A 375 34.40 39.79 -30.63
N ALA A 376 33.29 39.64 -31.34
CA ALA A 376 33.26 39.70 -32.79
C ALA A 376 33.59 41.11 -33.32
N LYS A 377 33.08 42.17 -32.65
CA LYS A 377 33.42 43.56 -32.99
C LYS A 377 34.90 43.86 -32.81
N ARG A 378 35.49 43.42 -31.68
CA ARG A 378 36.91 43.60 -31.42
C ARG A 378 37.79 42.87 -32.44
N LYS A 379 37.46 41.63 -32.80
CA LYS A 379 38.17 40.90 -33.87
C LYS A 379 38.08 41.60 -35.22
N LEU A 380 36.98 42.30 -35.49
CA LEU A 380 36.81 43.07 -36.72
C LEU A 380 37.66 44.35 -36.68
N GLU A 381 37.69 45.04 -35.54
CA GLU A 381 38.56 46.21 -35.31
C GLU A 381 40.05 45.82 -35.43
N ASP A 382 40.48 44.75 -34.76
CA ASP A 382 41.85 44.23 -34.85
C ASP A 382 42.24 43.89 -36.31
N ALA A 383 41.30 43.31 -37.09
CA ALA A 383 41.53 43.00 -38.51
C ALA A 383 41.63 44.26 -39.38
N PHE A 384 40.86 45.31 -39.08
CA PHE A 384 40.98 46.60 -39.76
C PHE A 384 42.29 47.31 -39.42
N GLU A 385 42.79 47.19 -38.18
CA GLU A 385 44.09 47.72 -37.76
C GLU A 385 45.25 46.95 -38.43
N GLU A 386 45.14 45.63 -38.63
CA GLU A 386 46.14 44.83 -39.37
C GLU A 386 46.18 45.14 -40.88
N GLU A 387 45.06 45.59 -41.46
CA GLU A 387 44.97 46.03 -42.86
C GLU A 387 45.38 47.50 -43.07
N GLU A 388 45.66 48.25 -42.00
CA GLU A 388 46.06 49.66 -42.06
C GLU A 388 47.55 49.81 -42.43
N ASP A 389 47.84 50.71 -43.38
CA ASP A 389 49.21 51.00 -43.84
C ASP A 389 50.01 51.73 -42.75
N PRO A 390 51.12 51.16 -42.23
CA PRO A 390 51.91 51.74 -41.14
C PRO A 390 52.44 53.15 -41.44
N ASP A 391 52.59 53.51 -42.73
CA ASP A 391 53.11 54.80 -43.15
C ASP A 391 52.00 55.87 -43.35
N LYS A 392 50.71 55.49 -43.25
CA LYS A 392 49.54 56.39 -43.36
C LYS A 392 48.35 55.93 -42.48
N PRO A 393 48.41 56.08 -41.15
CA PRO A 393 47.30 55.72 -40.27
C PRO A 393 46.08 56.62 -40.51
N SER A 394 44.87 56.06 -40.48
CA SER A 394 43.62 56.82 -40.69
C SER A 394 43.19 57.67 -39.48
N TYR A 395 43.80 57.46 -38.31
CA TYR A 395 43.55 58.27 -37.11
C TYR A 395 44.84 58.57 -36.33
N GLY A 396 45.21 59.85 -36.24
CA GLY A 396 46.38 60.35 -35.49
C GLY A 396 46.00 60.96 -34.13
N ALA A 397 46.72 60.60 -33.07
CA ALA A 397 46.54 61.19 -31.75
C ALA A 397 47.03 62.65 -31.72
N GLY A 398 46.10 63.60 -31.84
CA GLY A 398 46.35 65.03 -31.68
C GLY A 398 46.02 65.86 -32.92
N LEU A 399 44.74 65.96 -33.26
CA LEU A 399 44.21 67.04 -34.11
C LEU A 399 42.99 67.63 -33.40
N HIS A 400 43.21 68.78 -32.75
CA HIS A 400 42.18 69.79 -32.55
C HIS A 400 42.08 70.64 -33.81
#